data_AF-A0A821FWV5-F1
#
_entry.id   AF-A0A821FWV5-F1
#
_cell.length_a   1.000
_cell.length_b   1.000
_cell.length_c   1.000
_cell.angle_alpha   90.00
_cell.angle_beta   90.00
_cell.angle_gamma   90.00
#
_symmetry.space_group_name_H-M   'P 1'
#
loop_
_entity.id
_entity.type
_entity.pdbx_description
1 polymer ?
#
loop_
_entity_poly.entity_id
_entity_poly.type
_entity_poly.pdbx_seq_one_letter_code
_entity_poly.pdbx_strand_id
1 'polypeptide(L)'
;MADDEQFDIDTDSEIEDEDDEEQGSDDDTGFFPIDEPIVHSSQSNTTTSSSQIPKQTRETSDQSVNKYSTAISTSNNHPQDNNFEYVVLTQDDIVKYMVECIKEVNEVIKLPSTTVRLLLHHFRWDKEKLMERFYDPNHQDELFRQAHIVNPFKKSPHLQTQLSNSLNRSTRRQTSVTTSTSPSTNQTCIICCSIKSSHDMAGLECGHIFCIECWRHYLTTKIMDEGIGQTIPCPAKCDILVDDKTVLNLIELPEVRRKYQHLITNSFVECNRNMRWCPGTNCTNAVKASYCDVAMVTCTTCKTSFCFQCGQSWHEPIKCKWLKKWQKKCHDDSETSNWIAANTKECPKCHATIGKNKKNLIY
;
A
#
# COMPACT_ATOMS: atom_id res chain seq x y z
N MET A 1 -6.78 -72.03 -12.57
CA MET A 1 -7.15 -72.56 -11.25
C MET A 1 -6.81 -71.43 -10.29
N ALA A 2 -7.75 -70.51 -10.07
CA ALA A 2 -8.80 -70.62 -9.03
C ALA A 2 -8.17 -70.24 -7.67
N ASP A 3 -8.60 -69.24 -6.87
CA ASP A 3 -9.81 -68.41 -6.83
C ASP A 3 -9.55 -67.14 -6.00
N ASP A 4 -10.36 -66.11 -6.27
CA ASP A 4 -11.08 -65.14 -5.42
C ASP A 4 -10.56 -64.73 -4.03
N GLU A 5 -10.51 -63.41 -3.81
CA GLU A 5 -11.45 -62.77 -2.87
C GLU A 5 -11.69 -61.29 -3.23
N GLN A 6 -12.98 -60.95 -3.23
CA GLN A 6 -13.60 -59.73 -3.75
C GLN A 6 -14.02 -58.84 -2.58
N PHE A 7 -13.88 -57.52 -2.71
CA PHE A 7 -14.67 -56.56 -1.95
C PHE A 7 -14.96 -55.33 -2.81
N ASP A 8 -16.16 -55.33 -3.39
CA ASP A 8 -16.86 -54.17 -3.91
C ASP A 8 -17.34 -53.28 -2.76
N ILE A 9 -17.38 -51.96 -2.97
CA ILE A 9 -18.48 -51.08 -2.58
C ILE A 9 -18.32 -49.77 -3.37
N ASP A 10 -19.24 -49.59 -4.31
CA ASP A 10 -19.65 -48.31 -4.87
C ASP A 10 -20.28 -47.44 -3.79
N THR A 11 -20.01 -46.13 -3.80
CA THR A 11 -21.09 -45.15 -3.56
C THR A 11 -20.69 -43.77 -4.05
N ASP A 12 -21.45 -43.31 -5.05
CA ASP A 12 -21.67 -41.91 -5.37
C ASP A 12 -22.08 -41.13 -4.11
N SER A 13 -21.57 -39.91 -3.96
CA SER A 13 -22.22 -38.89 -3.14
C SER A 13 -22.10 -37.54 -3.84
N GLU A 14 -23.20 -37.21 -4.51
CA GLU A 14 -23.63 -35.91 -4.97
C GLU A 14 -23.40 -34.85 -3.87
N ILE A 15 -22.80 -33.71 -4.24
CA ILE A 15 -22.78 -32.52 -3.39
C ILE A 15 -23.99 -31.71 -3.83
N GLU A 16 -25.04 -31.79 -3.01
CA GLU A 16 -26.26 -31.00 -3.11
C GLU A 16 -25.97 -29.54 -2.74
N ASP A 17 -26.53 -28.65 -3.55
CA ASP A 17 -26.59 -27.20 -3.35
C ASP A 17 -27.51 -26.87 -2.16
N GLU A 18 -26.97 -26.27 -1.09
CA GLU A 18 -27.78 -25.66 -0.02
C GLU A 18 -28.07 -24.20 -0.36
N ASP A 19 -29.21 -23.98 -1.00
CA ASP A 19 -29.92 -22.71 -1.10
C ASP A 19 -30.57 -22.39 0.27
N ASP A 20 -30.03 -21.41 0.99
CA ASP A 20 -30.68 -20.80 2.16
C ASP A 20 -31.78 -19.83 1.71
N GLU A 21 -32.98 -20.35 1.46
CA GLU A 21 -34.23 -19.60 1.51
C GLU A 21 -34.65 -19.38 2.97
N GLU A 22 -34.60 -18.14 3.47
CA GLU A 22 -35.48 -17.72 4.57
C GLU A 22 -36.42 -16.60 4.11
N GLN A 23 -37.68 -17.03 3.93
CA GLN A 23 -38.87 -16.20 3.73
C GLN A 23 -39.22 -15.48 5.04
N GLY A 24 -39.65 -14.21 4.95
CA GLY A 24 -40.11 -13.46 6.11
C GLY A 24 -40.71 -12.10 5.80
N SER A 25 -41.99 -12.12 5.43
CA SER A 25 -43.01 -11.07 5.51
C SER A 25 -42.82 -9.78 4.71
N ASP A 26 -43.56 -9.72 3.60
CA ASP A 26 -44.22 -8.52 3.09
C ASP A 26 -45.05 -7.87 4.21
N ASP A 27 -44.79 -6.59 4.47
CA ASP A 27 -45.80 -5.69 5.01
C ASP A 27 -45.58 -4.27 4.50
N ASP A 28 -46.72 -3.62 4.35
CA ASP A 28 -47.09 -2.59 3.38
C ASP A 28 -46.81 -1.16 3.88
N THR A 29 -46.75 -0.23 2.92
CA THR A 29 -46.91 1.23 3.04
C THR A 29 -45.91 2.08 3.83
N GLY A 30 -45.32 3.08 3.16
CA GLY A 30 -44.57 4.14 3.82
C GLY A 30 -43.88 5.16 2.90
N PHE A 31 -44.54 5.55 1.82
CA PHE A 31 -44.08 6.59 0.89
C PHE A 31 -44.10 7.96 1.57
N PHE A 32 -42.93 8.51 1.93
CA PHE A 32 -42.78 9.93 2.27
C PHE A 32 -41.96 10.62 1.17
N PRO A 33 -42.58 11.50 0.35
CA PRO A 33 -41.86 12.35 -0.57
C PRO A 33 -41.40 13.62 0.16
N ILE A 34 -40.10 13.90 0.13
CA ILE A 34 -39.59 15.25 0.38
C ILE A 34 -38.91 15.71 -0.91
N ASP A 35 -39.72 16.34 -1.76
CA ASP A 35 -39.24 17.29 -2.76
C ASP A 35 -38.79 18.56 -2.01
N GLU A 36 -37.58 19.06 -2.29
CA GLU A 36 -37.32 20.48 -2.59
C GLU A 36 -35.85 20.72 -3.02
N PRO A 37 -35.57 21.79 -3.80
CA PRO A 37 -34.53 21.78 -4.83
C PRO A 37 -33.23 22.52 -4.46
N ILE A 38 -32.11 22.02 -4.98
CA ILE A 38 -30.81 22.70 -4.95
C ILE A 38 -30.79 23.76 -6.05
N VAL A 39 -30.72 25.03 -5.65
CA VAL A 39 -30.54 26.19 -6.53
C VAL A 39 -29.04 26.39 -6.76
N HIS A 40 -28.60 26.30 -8.02
CA HIS A 40 -27.29 26.80 -8.45
C HIS A 40 -27.39 28.29 -8.74
N SER A 41 -26.59 29.11 -8.06
CA SER A 41 -26.34 30.50 -8.46
C SER A 41 -24.86 30.70 -8.80
N SER A 42 -24.64 31.01 -10.06
CA SER A 42 -23.40 31.53 -10.64
C SER A 42 -23.41 33.05 -10.52
N GLN A 43 -22.28 33.69 -10.16
CA GLN A 43 -21.68 34.85 -10.86
C GLN A 43 -20.51 35.49 -10.08
N SER A 44 -19.32 35.36 -10.67
CA SER A 44 -18.31 36.39 -11.01
C SER A 44 -18.11 37.69 -10.21
N ASN A 45 -16.81 37.88 -9.87
CA ASN A 45 -15.94 39.06 -10.00
C ASN A 45 -16.25 40.35 -9.24
N THR A 46 -15.26 40.87 -8.49
CA THR A 46 -14.48 42.11 -8.82
C THR A 46 -13.49 42.55 -7.71
N THR A 47 -12.20 42.64 -8.10
CA THR A 47 -11.22 43.75 -7.89
C THR A 47 -10.94 44.44 -6.54
N THR A 48 -9.66 44.37 -6.15
CA THR A 48 -8.69 45.52 -6.06
C THR A 48 -8.28 46.12 -4.70
N SER A 49 -6.94 46.21 -4.56
CA SER A 49 -6.10 47.15 -3.79
C SER A 49 -5.98 46.98 -2.28
N SER A 50 -4.88 47.33 -1.60
CA SER A 50 -3.45 47.57 -1.86
C SER A 50 -2.91 48.17 -0.55
N SER A 51 -1.60 48.06 -0.31
CA SER A 51 -0.80 48.85 0.66
C SER A 51 -0.81 48.33 2.12
N GLN A 52 0.27 48.34 2.91
CA GLN A 52 1.61 48.92 2.80
C GLN A 52 2.51 48.32 3.91
N ILE A 53 3.81 48.32 3.65
CA ILE A 53 4.93 47.92 4.55
C ILE A 53 5.31 49.09 5.47
N PRO A 54 5.88 48.84 6.67
CA PRO A 54 7.19 49.45 6.96
C PRO A 54 8.25 48.48 7.55
N LYS A 55 9.51 48.91 7.42
CA LYS A 55 10.79 48.20 7.61
C LYS A 55 11.36 48.26 9.04
N GLN A 56 12.11 47.19 9.37
CA GLN A 56 13.42 47.10 10.06
C GLN A 56 13.60 47.58 11.51
N THR A 57 14.15 46.69 12.36
CA THR A 57 15.54 46.76 12.88
C THR A 57 15.99 45.42 13.51
N ARG A 58 17.30 45.15 13.39
CA ARG A 58 18.06 44.01 13.94
C ARG A 58 18.40 44.26 15.41
N GLU A 59 18.49 43.19 16.21
CA GLU A 59 19.61 42.96 17.13
C GLU A 59 19.68 41.48 17.57
N THR A 60 20.91 41.03 17.79
CA THR A 60 21.40 39.66 17.95
C THR A 60 21.41 39.20 19.41
N SER A 61 21.29 37.89 19.68
CA SER A 61 22.09 37.10 20.66
C SER A 61 21.59 35.66 20.81
N ASP A 62 22.53 34.71 20.85
CA ASP A 62 22.40 33.26 20.97
C ASP A 62 21.84 32.77 22.33
N GLN A 63 21.09 31.65 22.31
CA GLN A 63 21.46 30.35 22.94
C GLN A 63 20.22 29.43 23.16
N SER A 64 20.24 28.31 22.43
CA SER A 64 19.78 26.95 22.78
C SER A 64 18.60 26.73 23.74
N VAL A 65 17.42 26.38 23.20
CA VAL A 65 16.47 25.41 23.80
C VAL A 65 15.62 24.74 22.70
N ASN A 66 15.51 23.41 22.76
CA ASN A 66 14.66 22.53 21.92
C ASN A 66 13.23 23.07 21.68
N LYS A 67 12.79 23.16 20.43
CA LYS A 67 11.41 23.51 20.04
C LYS A 67 10.92 22.65 18.87
N TYR A 68 10.30 21.51 19.18
CA TYR A 68 9.20 20.99 18.37
C TYR A 68 7.91 21.48 19.02
N SER A 69 7.47 22.67 18.63
CA SER A 69 6.13 23.16 18.91
C SER A 69 5.66 23.87 17.65
N THR A 70 4.99 23.11 16.78
CA THR A 70 4.34 23.63 15.59
C THR A 70 2.89 23.95 15.95
N ALA A 71 2.50 25.17 15.61
CA ALA A 71 1.28 25.84 16.02
C ALA A 71 -0.01 25.08 15.65
N ILE A 72 -0.89 24.97 16.66
CA ILE A 72 -2.29 24.53 16.52
C ILE A 72 -3.09 25.71 15.97
N SER A 73 -3.77 25.51 14.85
CA SER A 73 -4.80 26.41 14.35
C SER A 73 -6.13 25.68 14.42
N THR A 74 -6.83 25.83 15.55
CA THR A 74 -8.22 25.40 15.77
C THR A 74 -9.16 26.53 15.41
N SER A 75 -10.11 26.28 14.51
CA SER A 75 -11.34 27.07 14.41
C SER A 75 -12.54 26.25 13.93
N ASN A 76 -13.48 26.14 14.87
CA ASN A 76 -14.95 26.09 14.79
C ASN A 76 -15.71 24.74 14.74
N ASN A 77 -16.55 24.61 15.78
CA ASN A 77 -17.30 23.44 16.27
C ASN A 77 -18.63 23.16 15.55
N HIS A 78 -18.96 21.87 15.40
CA HIS A 78 -20.31 21.31 15.43
C HIS A 78 -20.25 20.01 16.29
N PRO A 79 -21.26 19.69 17.13
CA PRO A 79 -21.07 18.84 18.30
C PRO A 79 -21.21 17.36 17.95
N GLN A 80 -20.08 16.67 17.84
CA GLN A 80 -19.86 15.34 18.44
C GLN A 80 -18.41 15.28 18.89
N ASP A 81 -18.22 15.36 20.20
CA ASP A 81 -16.93 15.35 20.87
C ASP A 81 -16.34 13.92 20.81
N ASN A 82 -15.68 13.64 19.70
CA ASN A 82 -14.52 12.77 19.65
C ASN A 82 -13.46 13.60 18.93
N ASN A 83 -12.48 14.11 19.68
CA ASN A 83 -11.30 14.77 19.12
C ASN A 83 -10.48 13.72 18.34
N PHE A 84 -10.95 13.37 17.15
CA PHE A 84 -10.33 12.40 16.26
C PHE A 84 -9.09 13.04 15.65
N GLU A 85 -7.94 12.82 16.29
CA GLU A 85 -6.68 13.38 15.85
C GLU A 85 -6.13 12.61 14.63
N TYR A 86 -5.86 13.36 13.56
CA TYR A 86 -5.28 12.82 12.34
C TYR A 86 -4.29 13.79 11.70
N VAL A 87 -3.39 13.26 10.89
CA VAL A 87 -2.43 14.01 10.09
C VAL A 87 -2.51 13.62 8.63
N VAL A 88 -2.26 14.56 7.73
CA VAL A 88 -2.21 14.32 6.27
C VAL A 88 -0.75 14.25 5.86
N LEU A 89 -0.35 13.13 5.27
CA LEU A 89 1.01 12.84 4.85
C LEU A 89 1.11 12.91 3.33
N THR A 90 2.18 13.53 2.84
CA THR A 90 2.57 13.44 1.43
C THR A 90 3.14 12.07 1.13
N GLN A 91 3.24 11.72 -0.16
CA GLN A 91 3.86 10.45 -0.57
C GLN A 91 5.27 10.25 0.00
N ASP A 92 6.10 11.30 0.00
CA ASP A 92 7.45 11.25 0.57
C ASP A 92 7.43 11.05 2.10
N ASP A 93 6.48 11.68 2.79
CA ASP A 93 6.34 11.52 4.25
C ASP A 93 5.84 10.12 4.61
N ILE A 94 5.02 9.49 3.77
CA ILE A 94 4.62 8.09 3.94
C ILE A 94 5.84 7.18 3.78
N VAL A 95 6.70 7.40 2.78
CA VAL A 95 7.95 6.62 2.61
C VAL A 95 8.85 6.77 3.84
N LYS A 96 9.06 8.00 4.33
CA LYS A 96 9.86 8.24 5.55
C LYS A 96 9.26 7.52 6.75
N TYR A 97 7.94 7.62 6.94
CA TYR A 97 7.24 6.98 8.05
C TYR A 97 7.33 5.45 7.99
N MET A 98 7.21 4.86 6.79
CA MET A 98 7.41 3.43 6.58
C MET A 98 8.82 2.99 6.98
N VAL A 99 9.85 3.73 6.52
CA VAL A 99 11.26 3.45 6.86
C VAL A 99 11.51 3.56 8.36
N GLU A 100 10.95 4.57 9.05
CA GLU A 100 11.10 4.71 10.49
C GLU A 100 10.40 3.57 11.24
N CYS A 101 9.21 3.14 10.81
CA CYS A 101 8.53 1.97 11.39
C CYS A 101 9.36 0.69 11.26
N ILE A 102 9.99 0.48 10.11
CA ILE A 102 10.89 -0.67 9.90
C ILE A 102 12.09 -0.56 10.85
N LYS A 103 12.69 0.63 10.96
CA LYS A 103 13.87 0.87 11.80
C LYS A 103 13.58 0.63 13.28
N GLU A 104 12.49 1.19 13.83
CA GLU A 104 12.09 0.99 15.22
C GLU A 104 11.92 -0.50 15.57
N VAL A 105 11.27 -1.27 14.70
CA VAL A 105 11.10 -2.71 14.92
C VAL A 105 12.42 -3.45 14.76
N ASN A 106 13.24 -3.05 13.79
CA ASN A 106 14.53 -3.66 13.56
C ASN A 106 15.52 -3.39 14.70
N GLU A 107 15.38 -2.29 15.45
CA GLU A 107 16.20 -2.02 16.63
C GLU A 107 16.07 -3.11 17.70
N VAL A 108 14.95 -3.83 17.74
CA VAL A 108 14.73 -4.93 18.69
C VAL A 108 14.90 -6.30 18.03
N ILE A 109 14.31 -6.51 16.85
CA ILE A 109 14.30 -7.81 16.16
C ILE A 109 15.66 -8.17 15.51
N LYS A 110 16.48 -7.18 15.14
CA LYS A 110 17.83 -7.33 14.56
C LYS A 110 17.89 -8.26 13.34
N LEU A 111 17.00 -8.06 12.37
CA LEU A 111 16.96 -8.80 11.11
C LEU A 111 17.24 -7.89 9.90
N PRO A 112 17.51 -8.43 8.70
CA PRO A 112 17.60 -7.59 7.50
C PRO A 112 16.33 -6.74 7.33
N SER A 113 16.48 -5.47 6.94
CA SER A 113 15.34 -4.54 6.85
C SER A 113 14.22 -5.05 5.93
N THR A 114 14.58 -5.76 4.86
CA THR A 114 13.62 -6.39 3.96
C THR A 114 12.80 -7.48 4.66
N THR A 115 13.42 -8.29 5.51
CA THR A 115 12.72 -9.28 6.34
C THR A 115 11.75 -8.61 7.30
N VAL A 116 12.19 -7.56 8.01
CA VAL A 116 11.33 -6.81 8.94
C VAL A 116 10.15 -6.18 8.20
N ARG A 117 10.37 -5.62 7.01
CA ARG A 117 9.30 -5.06 6.17
C ARG A 117 8.24 -6.10 5.80
N LEU A 118 8.66 -7.29 5.35
CA LEU A 118 7.73 -8.36 4.99
C LEU A 118 6.94 -8.89 6.20
N LEU A 119 7.61 -9.02 7.35
CA LEU A 119 6.94 -9.37 8.60
C LEU A 119 5.91 -8.30 8.98
N LEU A 120 6.29 -7.02 8.95
CA LEU A 120 5.36 -5.93 9.21
C LEU A 120 4.15 -5.93 8.25
N HIS A 121 4.39 -6.18 6.97
CA HIS A 121 3.33 -6.32 5.98
C HIS A 121 2.36 -7.46 6.33
N HIS A 122 2.86 -8.63 6.71
CA HIS A 122 2.04 -9.77 7.15
C HIS A 122 1.14 -9.42 8.34
N PHE A 123 1.66 -8.62 9.30
CA PHE A 123 0.89 -8.13 10.46
C PHE A 123 0.11 -6.84 10.20
N ARG A 124 -0.10 -6.45 8.94
CA ARG A 124 -0.86 -5.22 8.61
C ARG A 124 -0.29 -3.97 9.28
N TRP A 125 1.05 -3.95 9.43
CA TRP A 125 1.82 -2.91 10.08
C TRP A 125 1.47 -2.67 11.56
N ASP A 126 0.88 -3.69 12.21
CA ASP A 126 0.61 -3.73 13.65
C ASP A 126 1.88 -4.18 14.40
N LYS A 127 2.66 -3.21 14.89
CA LYS A 127 3.95 -3.44 15.56
C LYS A 127 3.80 -4.33 16.79
N GLU A 128 2.75 -4.11 17.59
CA GLU A 128 2.52 -4.84 18.84
C GLU A 128 2.28 -6.32 18.57
N LYS A 129 1.39 -6.64 17.61
CA LYS A 129 1.12 -8.04 17.23
C LYS A 129 2.34 -8.75 16.65
N LEU A 130 3.15 -8.05 15.86
CA LEU A 130 4.39 -8.61 15.35
C LEU A 130 5.33 -8.97 16.50
N MET A 131 5.52 -8.05 17.46
CA MET A 131 6.42 -8.26 18.60
C MET A 131 5.94 -9.40 19.49
N GLU A 132 4.64 -9.46 19.78
CA GLU A 132 4.02 -10.55 20.55
C GLU A 132 4.28 -11.92 19.90
N ARG A 133 4.04 -12.04 18.58
CA ARG A 133 4.24 -13.30 17.85
C ARG A 133 5.70 -13.65 17.61
N PHE A 134 6.58 -12.66 17.47
CA PHE A 134 8.00 -12.89 17.22
C PHE A 134 8.71 -13.47 18.46
N TYR A 135 8.33 -13.03 19.66
CA TYR A 135 8.90 -13.51 20.92
C TYR A 135 8.15 -14.71 21.52
N ASP A 136 7.10 -15.21 20.88
CA ASP A 136 6.45 -16.45 21.26
C ASP A 136 7.26 -17.67 20.76
N PRO A 137 7.90 -18.45 21.66
CA PRO A 137 8.76 -19.56 21.29
C PRO A 137 8.06 -20.65 20.49
N ASN A 138 6.73 -20.78 20.62
CA ASN A 138 5.96 -21.85 19.98
C ASN A 138 5.60 -21.51 18.52
N HIS A 139 5.60 -20.23 18.16
CA HIS A 139 5.06 -19.75 16.87
C HIS A 139 6.10 -19.06 15.99
N GLN A 140 7.35 -18.95 16.43
CA GLN A 140 8.39 -18.25 15.66
C GLN A 140 8.64 -18.90 14.28
N ASP A 141 8.64 -20.23 14.20
CA ASP A 141 8.81 -20.93 12.92
C ASP A 141 7.61 -20.78 11.99
N GLU A 142 6.42 -20.80 12.57
CA GLU A 142 5.16 -20.59 11.86
C GLU A 142 5.10 -19.20 11.26
N LEU A 143 5.54 -18.19 12.03
CA LEU A 143 5.63 -16.79 11.63
C LEU A 143 6.43 -16.63 10.32
N PHE A 144 7.65 -17.16 10.28
CA PHE A 144 8.50 -17.07 9.09
C PHE A 144 7.91 -17.87 7.91
N ARG A 145 7.33 -19.04 8.18
CA ARG A 145 6.68 -19.86 7.14
C ARG A 145 5.48 -19.16 6.52
N GLN A 146 4.58 -18.60 7.34
CA GLN A 146 3.39 -17.87 6.87
C GLN A 146 3.78 -16.58 6.13
N ALA A 147 4.83 -15.91 6.57
CA ALA A 147 5.39 -14.76 5.88
C ALA A 147 6.18 -15.11 4.61
N HIS A 148 6.40 -16.41 4.32
CA HIS A 148 7.22 -16.91 3.20
C HIS A 148 8.67 -16.41 3.26
N ILE A 149 9.25 -16.37 4.46
CA ILE A 149 10.62 -15.91 4.73
C ILE A 149 11.43 -17.06 5.32
N VAL A 150 12.71 -17.17 4.94
CA VAL A 150 13.64 -18.12 5.55
C VAL A 150 13.93 -17.68 6.99
N ASN A 151 13.65 -18.54 7.98
CA ASN A 151 13.98 -18.27 9.37
C ASN A 151 15.52 -18.20 9.56
N PRO A 152 16.10 -17.04 9.89
CA PRO A 152 17.55 -16.88 10.05
C PRO A 152 18.10 -17.57 11.30
N PHE A 153 17.24 -17.88 12.28
CA PHE A 153 17.64 -18.56 13.52
C PHE A 153 17.73 -20.08 13.35
N LYS A 154 17.17 -20.64 12.26
CA LYS A 154 17.40 -22.04 11.91
C LYS A 154 18.76 -22.17 11.26
N LYS A 155 19.69 -22.81 11.96
CA LYS A 155 20.91 -23.34 11.35
C LYS A 155 20.50 -24.30 10.24
N SER A 156 20.64 -23.87 8.98
CA SER A 156 20.47 -24.78 7.85
C SER A 156 21.52 -25.89 7.98
N PRO A 157 21.14 -27.18 8.02
CA PRO A 157 22.11 -28.28 8.03
C PRO A 157 22.95 -28.35 6.74
N HIS A 158 22.66 -27.51 5.72
CA HIS A 158 23.36 -27.51 4.44
C HIS A 158 24.61 -26.60 4.38
N LEU A 159 24.85 -25.74 5.37
CA LEU A 159 26.01 -24.83 5.38
C LEU A 159 27.23 -25.37 6.15
N GLN A 160 27.16 -26.56 6.76
CA GLN A 160 28.28 -27.15 7.51
C GLN A 160 29.21 -28.07 6.69
N THR A 161 28.84 -28.45 5.47
CA THR A 161 29.64 -29.41 4.67
C THR A 161 30.71 -28.76 3.79
N GLN A 162 30.79 -27.42 3.73
CA GLN A 162 31.74 -26.71 2.84
C GLN A 162 32.89 -26.00 3.58
N LEU A 163 32.99 -26.07 4.91
CA LEU A 163 34.08 -25.43 5.67
C LEU A 163 35.10 -26.39 6.32
N SER A 164 34.97 -27.71 6.17
CA SER A 164 35.93 -28.68 6.75
C SER A 164 36.87 -29.36 5.75
N ASN A 165 36.75 -29.11 4.44
CA ASN A 165 37.55 -29.83 3.43
C ASN A 165 38.70 -29.02 2.77
N SER A 166 39.08 -27.85 3.31
CA SER A 166 40.20 -27.06 2.76
C SER A 166 41.41 -26.96 3.70
N LEU A 167 41.75 -28.05 4.39
CA LEU A 167 43.04 -28.23 5.05
C LEU A 167 43.65 -29.56 4.58
N ASN A 168 44.16 -29.60 3.34
CA ASN A 168 45.29 -30.45 2.89
C ASN A 168 45.42 -30.44 1.36
N ARG A 169 46.09 -29.41 0.80
CA ARG A 169 46.87 -29.58 -0.43
C ARG A 169 47.91 -28.46 -0.61
N SER A 170 48.98 -28.51 0.18
CA SER A 170 50.25 -27.88 -0.22
C SER A 170 51.01 -28.85 -1.12
N THR A 171 51.32 -28.42 -2.35
CA THR A 171 52.69 -28.29 -2.91
C THR A 171 52.61 -28.25 -4.44
N ARG A 172 52.75 -27.06 -5.04
CA ARG A 172 53.88 -26.78 -5.96
C ARG A 172 53.95 -25.28 -6.27
N ARG A 173 55.10 -24.69 -5.94
CA ARG A 173 55.54 -23.34 -6.27
C ARG A 173 55.76 -23.16 -7.78
N GLN A 174 55.51 -21.94 -8.26
CA GLN A 174 56.35 -21.03 -9.07
C GLN A 174 55.39 -19.94 -9.61
N THR A 175 55.64 -18.63 -9.64
CA THR A 175 56.78 -17.76 -9.35
C THR A 175 56.26 -16.32 -9.29
N SER A 176 56.93 -15.49 -8.51
CA SER A 176 56.72 -14.07 -8.23
C SER A 176 56.69 -13.15 -9.45
N VAL A 177 55.78 -12.17 -9.46
CA VAL A 177 56.11 -10.77 -9.81
C VAL A 177 55.35 -9.83 -8.86
N THR A 178 56.11 -9.15 -8.01
CA THR A 178 55.72 -7.96 -7.27
C THR A 178 55.75 -6.75 -8.21
N THR A 179 54.61 -6.10 -8.40
CA THR A 179 54.55 -4.68 -8.78
C THR A 179 53.36 -4.03 -8.10
N SER A 180 53.67 -3.12 -7.19
CA SER A 180 52.79 -2.12 -6.62
C SER A 180 52.24 -1.21 -7.74
N THR A 181 50.99 -1.42 -8.12
CA THR A 181 50.20 -0.45 -8.90
C THR A 181 48.73 -0.70 -8.58
N SER A 182 48.00 0.33 -8.14
CA SER A 182 46.57 0.30 -7.85
C SER A 182 45.78 -0.27 -9.05
N PRO A 183 45.10 -1.42 -8.94
CA PRO A 183 44.35 -1.96 -10.04
C PRO A 183 42.94 -1.37 -10.01
N SER A 184 42.57 -0.62 -11.05
CA SER A 184 41.17 -0.50 -11.45
C SER A 184 40.71 -1.88 -11.89
N THR A 185 40.15 -2.67 -10.96
CA THR A 185 39.69 -4.04 -11.23
C THR A 185 38.42 -3.99 -12.06
N ASN A 186 38.57 -4.07 -13.38
CA ASN A 186 37.44 -4.23 -14.28
C ASN A 186 36.76 -5.59 -14.04
N GLN A 187 35.42 -5.61 -14.01
CA GLN A 187 34.61 -6.80 -13.82
C GLN A 187 33.66 -6.99 -15.01
N THR A 188 33.37 -8.24 -15.36
CA THR A 188 32.44 -8.58 -16.44
C THR A 188 31.04 -8.77 -15.89
N CYS A 189 30.05 -8.07 -16.45
CA CYS A 189 28.64 -8.26 -16.10
C CYS A 189 28.09 -9.53 -16.79
N ILE A 190 27.44 -10.42 -16.04
CA ILE A 190 26.88 -11.67 -16.58
C ILE A 190 25.56 -11.51 -17.35
N ILE A 191 24.91 -10.33 -17.27
CA ILE A 191 23.66 -10.05 -17.99
C ILE A 191 23.95 -9.52 -19.40
N CYS A 192 24.82 -8.51 -19.52
CA CYS A 192 25.16 -7.89 -20.81
C CYS A 192 26.51 -8.33 -21.38
N CYS A 193 27.22 -9.24 -20.70
CA CYS A 193 28.53 -9.77 -21.09
C CYS A 193 29.61 -8.70 -21.33
N SER A 194 29.43 -7.48 -20.82
CA SER A 194 30.34 -6.35 -21.03
C SER A 194 31.25 -6.14 -19.83
N ILE A 195 32.50 -5.73 -20.10
CA ILE A 195 33.47 -5.37 -19.06
C ILE A 195 33.19 -3.94 -18.61
N LYS A 196 33.06 -3.74 -17.30
CA LYS A 196 32.78 -2.44 -16.66
C LYS A 196 33.78 -2.18 -15.53
N SER A 197 33.92 -0.92 -15.14
CA SER A 197 34.69 -0.53 -13.96
C SER A 197 34.04 -1.11 -12.70
N SER A 198 34.83 -1.42 -11.67
CA SER A 198 34.29 -1.84 -10.36
C SER A 198 33.31 -0.82 -9.76
N HIS A 199 33.42 0.46 -10.13
CA HIS A 199 32.50 1.51 -9.68
C HIS A 199 31.11 1.45 -10.35
N ASP A 200 31.03 0.85 -11.53
CA ASP A 200 29.78 0.71 -12.29
C ASP A 200 29.09 -0.65 -12.03
N MET A 201 29.49 -1.32 -10.97
CA MET A 201 29.02 -2.64 -10.57
C MET A 201 28.32 -2.53 -9.21
N ALA A 202 27.12 -3.08 -9.10
CA ALA A 202 26.37 -3.14 -7.86
C ALA A 202 25.98 -4.58 -7.56
N GLY A 203 26.09 -4.97 -6.29
CA GLY A 203 25.77 -6.31 -5.83
C GLY A 203 24.84 -6.30 -4.61
N LEU A 204 24.22 -7.45 -4.37
CA LEU A 204 23.41 -7.70 -3.18
C LEU A 204 24.14 -8.62 -2.20
N GLU A 205 23.54 -8.84 -1.03
CA GLU A 205 24.02 -9.77 0.01
C GLU A 205 24.15 -11.22 -0.49
N CYS A 206 23.46 -11.59 -1.58
CA CYS A 206 23.61 -12.88 -2.24
C CYS A 206 24.95 -13.07 -2.95
N GLY A 207 25.78 -12.02 -3.06
CA GLY A 207 27.05 -12.05 -3.78
C GLY A 207 26.94 -11.90 -5.30
N HIS A 208 25.72 -11.82 -5.85
CA HIS A 208 25.54 -11.53 -7.28
C HIS A 208 25.77 -10.05 -7.56
N ILE A 209 26.63 -9.78 -8.55
CA ILE A 209 27.05 -8.45 -8.96
C ILE A 209 26.71 -8.25 -10.44
N PHE A 210 26.10 -7.12 -10.76
CA PHE A 210 25.74 -6.73 -12.12
C PHE A 210 26.11 -5.27 -12.36
N CYS A 211 26.26 -4.89 -13.63
CA CYS A 211 26.47 -3.48 -13.94
C CYS A 211 25.22 -2.65 -13.63
N ILE A 212 25.43 -1.37 -13.30
CA ILE A 212 24.36 -0.42 -12.96
C ILE A 212 23.34 -0.30 -14.11
N GLU A 213 23.78 -0.36 -15.37
CA GLU A 213 22.89 -0.34 -16.54
C GLU A 213 21.89 -1.51 -16.55
N CYS A 214 22.36 -2.74 -16.29
CA CYS A 214 21.49 -3.91 -16.22
C CYS A 214 20.54 -3.84 -15.02
N TRP A 215 21.02 -3.36 -13.87
CA TRP A 215 20.17 -3.09 -12.72
C TRP A 215 19.05 -2.11 -13.04
N ARG A 216 19.39 -0.98 -13.69
CA ARG A 216 18.41 0.05 -14.07
C ARG A 216 17.36 -0.50 -15.02
N HIS A 217 17.77 -1.25 -16.04
CA HIS A 217 16.84 -1.85 -16.98
C HIS A 217 15.92 -2.85 -16.28
N TYR A 218 16.49 -3.76 -15.48
CA TYR A 218 15.73 -4.75 -14.72
C TYR A 218 14.70 -4.10 -13.78
N LEU A 219 15.13 -3.14 -12.94
CA LEU A 219 14.25 -2.45 -12.01
C LEU A 219 13.15 -1.69 -12.75
N THR A 220 13.49 -1.00 -13.84
CA THR A 220 12.51 -0.25 -14.63
C THR A 220 11.43 -1.16 -15.20
N THR A 221 11.80 -2.30 -15.81
CA THR A 221 10.84 -3.27 -16.33
C THR A 221 9.96 -3.86 -15.23
N LYS A 222 10.54 -4.25 -14.08
CA LYS A 222 9.75 -4.77 -12.94
C LYS A 222 8.75 -3.76 -12.39
N ILE A 223 9.11 -2.49 -12.36
CA ILE A 223 8.31 -1.42 -11.73
C ILE A 223 7.26 -0.85 -12.69
N MET A 224 7.64 -0.62 -13.95
CA MET A 224 6.78 0.05 -14.94
C MET A 224 5.89 -0.94 -15.67
N ASP A 225 6.45 -2.06 -16.13
CA ASP A 225 5.75 -3.00 -17.00
C ASP A 225 4.99 -4.05 -16.17
N GLU A 226 5.64 -4.61 -15.14
CA GLU A 226 5.03 -5.64 -14.28
C GLU A 226 4.30 -5.06 -13.06
N GLY A 227 4.54 -3.79 -12.71
CA GLY A 227 3.90 -3.14 -11.55
C GLY A 227 4.31 -3.71 -10.19
N ILE A 228 5.47 -4.36 -10.09
CA ILE A 228 5.95 -4.98 -8.85
C ILE A 228 6.77 -3.98 -8.03
N GLY A 229 6.27 -3.64 -6.83
CA GLY A 229 6.97 -2.74 -5.90
C GLY A 229 7.46 -3.41 -4.61
N GLN A 230 6.74 -4.40 -4.07
CA GLN A 230 7.02 -4.92 -2.72
C GLN A 230 8.10 -6.01 -2.66
N THR A 231 8.22 -6.81 -3.71
CA THR A 231 9.01 -8.04 -3.72
C THR A 231 9.78 -8.17 -5.03
N ILE A 232 10.75 -7.28 -5.24
CA ILE A 232 11.65 -7.37 -6.40
C ILE A 232 12.76 -8.38 -6.08
N PRO A 233 12.83 -9.55 -6.76
CA PRO A 233 13.88 -10.54 -6.51
C PRO A 233 15.19 -10.15 -7.20
N CYS A 234 16.28 -10.83 -6.83
CA CYS A 234 17.56 -10.71 -7.52
C CYS A 234 17.48 -11.16 -9.00
N PRO A 235 18.13 -10.46 -9.94
CA PRO A 235 18.17 -10.86 -11.36
C PRO A 235 18.72 -12.26 -11.63
N ALA A 236 19.56 -12.80 -10.75
CA ALA A 236 20.12 -14.16 -10.87
C ALA A 236 19.15 -15.29 -10.45
N LYS A 237 17.85 -14.99 -10.25
CA LYS A 237 16.85 -15.97 -9.80
C LYS A 237 17.22 -16.65 -8.47
N CYS A 238 17.77 -15.88 -7.53
CA CYS A 238 17.87 -16.32 -6.14
C CYS A 238 16.77 -15.67 -5.29
N ASP A 239 16.45 -16.29 -4.15
CA ASP A 239 15.34 -15.89 -3.28
C ASP A 239 15.60 -14.60 -2.47
N ILE A 240 16.73 -13.93 -2.72
CA ILE A 240 17.08 -12.69 -2.03
C ILE A 240 16.41 -11.52 -2.75
N LEU A 241 15.67 -10.72 -1.98
CA LEU A 241 14.97 -9.53 -2.44
C LEU A 241 15.87 -8.30 -2.40
N VAL A 242 15.65 -7.38 -3.33
CA VAL A 242 16.30 -6.07 -3.36
C VAL A 242 15.69 -5.18 -2.28
N ASP A 243 16.51 -4.53 -1.45
CA ASP A 243 16.04 -3.58 -0.46
C ASP A 243 15.65 -2.23 -1.09
N ASP A 244 14.71 -1.52 -0.46
CA ASP A 244 14.16 -0.27 -0.99
C ASP A 244 15.22 0.82 -1.19
N LYS A 245 16.25 0.85 -0.34
CA LYS A 245 17.34 1.82 -0.43
C LYS A 245 18.19 1.54 -1.68
N THR A 246 18.52 0.28 -1.94
CA THR A 246 19.22 -0.12 -3.17
C THR A 246 18.39 0.19 -4.41
N VAL A 247 17.08 -0.10 -4.41
CA VAL A 247 16.19 0.26 -5.53
C VAL A 247 16.19 1.78 -5.79
N LEU A 248 15.98 2.59 -4.75
CA LEU A 248 15.92 4.06 -4.87
C LEU A 248 17.26 4.67 -5.30
N ASN A 249 18.38 4.08 -4.91
CA ASN A 249 19.72 4.52 -5.30
C ASN A 249 20.06 4.17 -6.76
N LEU A 250 19.58 3.02 -7.27
CA LEU A 250 19.89 2.55 -8.61
C LEU A 250 19.00 3.19 -9.69
N ILE A 251 17.74 3.51 -9.35
CA ILE A 251 16.81 4.19 -10.26
C ILE A 251 17.24 5.65 -10.46
N GLU A 252 17.47 6.05 -11.70
CA GLU A 252 17.78 7.44 -12.07
C GLU A 252 16.53 8.24 -12.48
N LEU A 253 15.64 7.61 -13.26
CA LEU A 253 14.48 8.25 -13.85
C LEU A 253 13.45 8.65 -12.78
N PRO A 254 13.08 9.95 -12.66
CA PRO A 254 12.11 10.42 -11.67
C PRO A 254 10.74 9.75 -11.77
N GLU A 255 10.30 9.43 -12.99
CA GLU A 255 9.00 8.79 -13.23
C GLU A 255 8.94 7.37 -12.67
N VAL A 256 10.00 6.57 -12.89
CA VAL A 256 10.14 5.22 -12.34
C VAL A 256 10.23 5.29 -10.83
N ARG A 257 11.00 6.25 -10.29
CA ARG A 257 11.11 6.46 -8.84
C ARG A 257 9.74 6.77 -8.22
N ARG A 258 8.97 7.68 -8.81
CA ARG A 258 7.62 8.03 -8.37
C ARG A 258 6.68 6.84 -8.43
N LYS A 259 6.73 6.03 -9.51
CA LYS A 259 5.93 4.82 -9.65
C LYS A 259 6.30 3.79 -8.57
N TYR A 260 7.59 3.55 -8.33
CA TYR A 260 8.05 2.67 -7.26
C TYR A 260 7.59 3.14 -5.89
N GLN A 261 7.82 4.41 -5.57
CA GLN A 261 7.35 5.03 -4.33
C GLN A 261 5.83 4.87 -4.18
N HIS A 262 5.07 4.97 -5.27
CA HIS A 262 3.61 4.79 -5.21
C HIS A 262 3.24 3.33 -4.93
N LEU A 263 3.90 2.37 -5.57
CA LEU A 263 3.62 0.94 -5.34
C LEU A 263 3.95 0.53 -3.90
N ILE A 264 5.08 0.99 -3.36
CA ILE A 264 5.47 0.65 -1.98
C ILE A 264 4.57 1.34 -0.95
N THR A 265 4.21 2.62 -1.16
CA THR A 265 3.30 3.32 -0.26
C THR A 265 1.88 2.81 -0.39
N ASN A 266 1.44 2.36 -1.56
CA ASN A 266 0.09 1.85 -1.76
C ASN A 266 -0.16 0.61 -0.90
N SER A 267 0.72 -0.39 -0.99
CA SER A 267 0.59 -1.59 -0.16
C SER A 267 0.78 -1.26 1.33
N PHE A 268 1.65 -0.31 1.69
CA PHE A 268 1.79 0.16 3.07
C PHE A 268 0.47 0.76 3.61
N VAL A 269 -0.16 1.68 2.87
CA VAL A 269 -1.40 2.35 3.27
C VAL A 269 -2.59 1.39 3.26
N GLU A 270 -2.72 0.53 2.25
CA GLU A 270 -3.82 -0.44 2.15
C GLU A 270 -3.76 -1.49 3.25
N CYS A 271 -2.56 -1.93 3.63
CA CYS A 271 -2.40 -2.90 4.71
C CYS A 271 -2.51 -2.25 6.10
N ASN A 272 -2.32 -0.94 6.23
CA ASN A 272 -2.35 -0.25 7.51
C ASN A 272 -3.75 0.28 7.83
N ARG A 273 -4.41 -0.34 8.81
CA ARG A 273 -5.77 0.06 9.25
C ARG A 273 -5.86 1.51 9.74
N ASN A 274 -4.75 2.08 10.21
CA ASN A 274 -4.64 3.42 10.75
C ASN A 274 -4.22 4.44 9.66
N MET A 275 -4.28 4.06 8.39
CA MET A 275 -4.04 4.94 7.26
C MET A 275 -5.11 4.78 6.17
N ARG A 276 -5.34 5.85 5.41
CA ARG A 276 -6.27 5.85 4.27
C ARG A 276 -5.82 6.81 3.19
N TRP A 277 -5.86 6.39 1.94
CA TRP A 277 -5.66 7.28 0.81
C TRP A 277 -6.74 8.35 0.74
N CYS A 278 -6.35 9.57 0.35
CA CYS A 278 -7.30 10.61 0.00
C CYS A 278 -8.03 10.24 -1.30
N PRO A 279 -9.38 10.26 -1.35
CA PRO A 279 -10.14 9.97 -2.57
C PRO A 279 -10.17 11.16 -3.55
N GLY A 280 -9.54 12.29 -3.20
CA GLY A 280 -9.50 13.48 -4.06
C GLY A 280 -8.82 13.18 -5.40
N THR A 281 -9.41 13.70 -6.48
CA THR A 281 -8.89 13.54 -7.84
C THR A 281 -7.45 14.03 -7.94
N ASN A 282 -6.54 13.20 -8.46
CA ASN A 282 -5.10 13.51 -8.59
C ASN A 282 -4.40 13.82 -7.24
N CYS A 283 -4.96 13.41 -6.10
CA CYS A 283 -4.31 13.56 -4.79
C CYS A 283 -3.51 12.29 -4.45
N THR A 284 -2.22 12.46 -4.11
CA THR A 284 -1.31 11.36 -3.71
C THR A 284 -1.02 11.36 -2.21
N ASN A 285 -1.87 12.01 -1.41
CA ASN A 285 -1.70 12.11 0.03
C ASN A 285 -2.55 11.07 0.75
N ALA A 286 -2.11 10.66 1.94
CA ALA A 286 -2.87 9.76 2.81
C ALA A 286 -3.11 10.41 4.18
N VAL A 287 -4.22 10.07 4.80
CA VAL A 287 -4.53 10.42 6.19
C VAL A 287 -4.00 9.31 7.11
N LYS A 288 -3.34 9.68 8.19
CA LYS A 288 -2.92 8.80 9.29
C LYS A 288 -3.64 9.22 10.58
N ALA A 289 -4.14 8.25 11.33
CA ALA A 289 -4.74 8.46 12.65
C ALA A 289 -4.16 7.47 13.68
N SER A 290 -4.38 7.70 14.97
CA SER A 290 -3.91 6.79 16.04
C SER A 290 -4.72 5.49 16.09
N TYR A 291 -5.99 5.55 15.70
CA TYR A 291 -6.91 4.42 15.65
C TYR A 291 -7.86 4.56 14.46
N CYS A 292 -8.52 3.46 14.11
CA CYS A 292 -9.47 3.39 13.01
C CYS A 292 -10.89 3.57 13.55
N ASP A 293 -11.59 4.62 13.11
CA ASP A 293 -12.97 4.90 13.51
C ASP A 293 -13.74 5.62 12.40
N VAL A 294 -15.07 5.67 12.54
CA VAL A 294 -15.97 6.42 11.65
C VAL A 294 -15.89 7.90 12.01
N ALA A 295 -14.93 8.58 11.41
CA ALA A 295 -14.75 10.02 11.55
C ALA A 295 -14.65 10.70 10.17
N MET A 296 -15.13 11.95 10.11
CA MET A 296 -14.90 12.80 8.94
C MET A 296 -13.47 13.30 9.00
N VAL A 297 -12.69 13.02 7.96
CA VAL A 297 -11.34 13.57 7.79
C VAL A 297 -11.30 14.43 6.54
N THR A 298 -10.57 15.54 6.61
CA THR A 298 -10.41 16.48 5.51
C THR A 298 -8.95 16.55 5.10
N CYS A 299 -8.67 16.27 3.83
CA CYS A 299 -7.34 16.40 3.27
C CYS A 299 -6.92 17.88 3.25
N THR A 300 -5.76 18.20 3.83
CA THR A 300 -5.27 19.59 3.95
C THR A 300 -4.90 20.19 2.59
N THR A 301 -4.51 19.35 1.61
CA THR A 301 -4.07 19.76 0.28
C THR A 301 -5.21 19.94 -0.70
N CYS A 302 -6.05 18.91 -0.92
CA CYS A 302 -7.12 18.96 -1.92
C CYS A 302 -8.50 19.33 -1.34
N LYS A 303 -8.60 19.48 -0.01
CA LYS A 303 -9.83 19.84 0.71
C LYS A 303 -10.99 18.84 0.58
N THR A 304 -10.75 17.67 0.00
CA THR A 304 -11.75 16.59 -0.02
C THR A 304 -11.95 16.03 1.39
N SER A 305 -13.21 16.03 1.83
CA SER A 305 -13.65 15.42 3.09
C SER A 305 -14.27 14.04 2.83
N PHE A 306 -13.88 13.06 3.63
CA PHE A 306 -14.29 11.67 3.45
C PHE A 306 -14.33 10.92 4.79
N CYS A 307 -14.97 9.77 4.81
CA CYS A 307 -15.00 8.90 5.98
C CYS A 307 -13.68 8.13 6.11
N PHE A 308 -13.00 8.24 7.26
CA PHE A 308 -11.73 7.55 7.49
C PHE A 308 -11.87 6.02 7.46
N GLN A 309 -12.98 5.48 7.98
CA GLN A 309 -13.23 4.04 8.06
C GLN A 309 -13.40 3.40 6.67
N CYS A 310 -14.22 3.99 5.78
CA CYS A 310 -14.59 3.36 4.51
C CYS A 310 -13.97 4.02 3.26
N GLY A 311 -13.37 5.21 3.40
CA GLY A 311 -12.77 5.96 2.29
C GLY A 311 -13.76 6.66 1.35
N GLN A 312 -15.07 6.50 1.57
CA GLN A 312 -16.12 7.12 0.75
C GLN A 312 -16.37 8.57 1.19
N SER A 313 -17.09 9.34 0.37
CA SER A 313 -17.57 10.67 0.76
C SER A 313 -18.27 10.61 2.12
N TRP A 314 -18.12 11.67 2.94
CA TRP A 314 -18.80 11.69 4.23
C TRP A 314 -20.29 11.46 4.07
N HIS A 315 -20.83 10.52 4.85
CA HIS A 315 -22.11 9.90 4.54
C HIS A 315 -23.02 9.75 5.77
N GLU A 316 -22.93 10.69 6.72
CA GLU A 316 -23.97 10.78 7.75
C GLU A 316 -25.34 11.12 7.14
N PRO A 317 -26.43 10.51 7.63
CA PRO A 317 -26.55 9.67 8.83
C PRO A 317 -26.31 8.15 8.59
N ILE A 318 -25.94 7.74 7.38
CA ILE A 318 -25.86 6.33 6.99
C ILE A 318 -24.58 5.70 7.55
N LYS A 319 -24.68 4.51 8.15
CA LYS A 319 -23.48 3.75 8.59
C LYS A 319 -22.72 3.18 7.38
N CYS A 320 -21.39 3.10 7.50
CA CYS A 320 -20.50 2.57 6.44
C CYS A 320 -20.98 1.21 5.86
N LYS A 321 -21.46 0.31 6.71
CA LYS A 321 -21.96 -1.02 6.31
C LYS A 321 -23.11 -0.93 5.30
N TRP A 322 -24.05 -0.02 5.54
CA TRP A 322 -25.23 0.16 4.68
C TRP A 322 -24.88 0.86 3.39
N LEU A 323 -24.00 1.87 3.44
CA LEU A 323 -23.48 2.52 2.23
C LEU A 323 -22.79 1.50 1.31
N LYS A 324 -21.95 0.62 1.87
CA LYS A 324 -21.26 -0.42 1.10
C LYS A 324 -22.24 -1.39 0.44
N LYS A 325 -23.28 -1.84 1.17
CA LYS A 325 -24.33 -2.71 0.61
C LYS A 325 -25.10 -2.01 -0.51
N TRP A 326 -25.44 -0.74 -0.31
CA TRP A 326 -26.12 0.08 -1.31
C TRP A 326 -25.29 0.23 -2.58
N GLN A 327 -24.01 0.61 -2.45
CA GLN A 327 -23.09 0.75 -3.57
C GLN A 327 -22.92 -0.57 -4.34
N LYS A 328 -22.81 -1.70 -3.64
CA LYS A 328 -22.77 -3.02 -4.27
C LYS A 328 -24.04 -3.30 -5.08
N LYS A 329 -25.22 -3.09 -4.48
CA LYS A 329 -26.49 -3.26 -5.17
C LYS A 329 -26.59 -2.37 -6.42
N CYS A 330 -26.22 -1.10 -6.33
CA CYS A 330 -26.26 -0.18 -7.47
C CYS A 330 -25.28 -0.58 -8.59
N HIS A 331 -24.19 -1.27 -8.27
CA HIS A 331 -23.25 -1.80 -9.25
C HIS A 331 -23.78 -3.09 -9.90
N ASP A 332 -24.45 -3.94 -9.12
CA ASP A 332 -25.03 -5.20 -9.58
C ASP A 332 -26.35 -4.96 -10.37
N ASP A 333 -27.06 -3.88 -10.08
CA ASP A 333 -28.21 -3.43 -10.85
C ASP A 333 -27.76 -3.02 -12.26
N SER A 334 -28.34 -3.65 -13.28
CA SER A 334 -27.94 -3.38 -14.66
C SER A 334 -28.09 -1.90 -15.01
N GLU A 335 -27.14 -1.35 -15.77
CA GLU A 335 -27.24 -0.01 -16.36
C GLU A 335 -28.58 0.20 -17.09
N THR A 336 -29.15 -0.88 -17.65
CA THR A 336 -30.48 -0.89 -18.27
C THR A 336 -31.60 -0.66 -17.26
N SER A 337 -31.59 -1.33 -16.11
CA SER A 337 -32.58 -1.15 -15.03
C SER A 337 -32.51 0.26 -14.44
N ASN A 338 -31.29 0.76 -14.18
CA ASN A 338 -31.08 2.12 -13.70
C ASN A 338 -31.54 3.17 -14.71
N TRP A 339 -31.25 2.96 -16.01
CA TRP A 339 -31.72 3.86 -17.06
C TRP A 339 -33.25 3.87 -17.16
N ILE A 340 -33.91 2.71 -17.09
CA ILE A 340 -35.37 2.61 -17.13
C ILE A 340 -35.98 3.34 -15.93
N ALA A 341 -35.51 3.10 -14.70
CA ALA A 341 -36.04 3.78 -13.51
C ALA A 341 -35.79 5.31 -13.53
N ALA A 342 -34.62 5.73 -14.03
CA ALA A 342 -34.27 7.15 -14.12
C ALA A 342 -35.11 7.88 -15.18
N ASN A 343 -35.41 7.23 -16.31
CA ASN A 343 -36.06 7.85 -17.47
C ASN A 343 -37.53 7.49 -17.63
N THR A 344 -38.10 6.62 -16.79
CA THR A 344 -39.51 6.26 -16.85
C THR A 344 -40.21 6.46 -15.50
N LYS A 345 -41.54 6.62 -15.54
CA LYS A 345 -42.44 6.55 -14.38
C LYS A 345 -43.69 5.81 -14.81
N GLU A 346 -44.39 5.18 -13.88
CA GLU A 346 -45.67 4.54 -14.17
C GLU A 346 -46.83 5.51 -13.98
N CYS A 347 -47.84 5.41 -14.84
CA CYS A 347 -49.08 6.14 -14.66
C CYS A 347 -49.82 5.61 -13.41
N PRO A 348 -50.18 6.44 -12.43
CA PRO A 348 -50.91 5.99 -11.23
C PRO A 348 -52.34 5.48 -11.52
N LYS A 349 -52.84 5.63 -12.75
CA LYS A 349 -54.22 5.25 -13.13
C LYS A 349 -54.30 4.01 -14.01
N CYS A 350 -53.30 3.76 -14.86
CA CYS A 350 -53.30 2.62 -15.78
C CYS A 350 -51.99 1.83 -15.77
N HIS A 351 -51.04 2.18 -14.90
CA HIS A 351 -49.72 1.54 -14.73
C HIS A 351 -48.85 1.47 -16.00
N ALA A 352 -49.21 2.18 -17.06
CA ALA A 352 -48.39 2.28 -18.26
C ALA A 352 -47.08 3.01 -17.97
N THR A 353 -45.96 2.48 -18.47
CA THR A 353 -44.62 3.08 -18.36
C THR A 353 -44.51 4.30 -19.29
N ILE A 354 -44.23 5.46 -18.70
CA ILE A 354 -44.14 6.77 -19.39
C ILE A 354 -42.70 7.26 -19.35
N GLY A 355 -42.11 7.53 -20.52
CA GLY A 355 -40.79 8.15 -20.63
C GLY A 355 -40.79 9.63 -20.22
N LYS A 356 -39.82 10.05 -19.40
CA LYS A 356 -39.61 11.44 -18.96
C LYS A 356 -38.99 12.27 -20.09
N ASN A 357 -39.81 12.97 -20.88
CA ASN A 357 -39.32 13.93 -21.87
C ASN A 357 -39.11 15.31 -21.23
N LYS A 358 -37.87 15.84 -21.25
CA LYS A 358 -37.50 17.20 -20.77
C LYS A 358 -37.97 18.34 -21.70
N LYS A 359 -39.15 18.24 -22.31
CA LYS A 359 -39.73 19.32 -23.13
C LYS A 359 -41.20 19.47 -22.83
N ASN A 360 -41.50 20.40 -21.91
CA ASN A 360 -42.62 21.35 -21.95
C ASN A 360 -42.85 21.92 -20.54
N LEU A 361 -41.96 22.83 -20.12
CA LEU A 361 -42.38 23.95 -19.28
C LEU A 361 -42.48 25.14 -20.22
N ILE A 362 -43.62 25.22 -20.92
CA ILE A 362 -44.07 26.46 -21.54
C ILE A 362 -44.95 27.10 -20.48
N TYR A 363 -44.48 28.19 -19.88
CA TYR A 363 -45.34 29.15 -19.19
C TYR A 363 -45.41 30.41 -20.04
#